data_AF-A0A5J5MW51-F1
#
_entry.id   AF-A0A5J5MW51-F1
#
_cell.length_a   1.000
_cell.length_b   1.000
_cell.length_c   1.000
_cell.angle_alpha   90.00
_cell.angle_beta   90.00
_cell.angle_gamma   90.00
#
_symmetry.space_group_name_H-M   'P 1'
#
loop_
_entity.id
_entity.type
_entity.pdbx_description
1 polymer ?
#
loop_
_entity_poly.entity_id
_entity_poly.type
_entity_poly.pdbx_seq_one_letter_code
_entity_poly.pdbx_strand_id
1 'polypeptide(L)'
;MVEINEAERKKEKRIKRNEDNLRDFWDNVKRPNIRIIGVPEEEDKKKGHEKILEEIIVENFPKMGKEIATQVQETQRVPNRINPRRNAPRHILIKLTKIKHKEQILKAAREKQQITHKRIPIRIAADLSIETLQARREWQDIMKEATVRTGHGTTDWFQIGKGVRQSCILSPCLFNLYAEYIMRNAGLEEAQAGIKIAGRKINNLRYADDTILMAESEEELKSLLMKVKEESEKVGLKLNIQKTKIMASGPITSWEIDGETVETMSDFFWGLPNHCRW
;
A
#
# COMPACT_ATOMS: atom_id res chain seq x y z
N MET A 1 25.71 0.69 37.89
CA MET A 1 25.50 0.23 36.50
C MET A 1 25.78 -1.26 36.50
N VAL A 2 24.80 -2.09 36.16
CA VAL A 2 24.99 -3.55 36.13
C VAL A 2 25.72 -3.87 34.83
N GLU A 3 26.96 -4.32 34.92
CA GLU A 3 27.69 -4.90 33.78
C GLU A 3 26.99 -6.19 33.37
N ILE A 4 26.15 -6.11 32.34
CA ILE A 4 25.52 -7.31 31.77
C ILE A 4 26.64 -8.16 31.17
N ASN A 5 26.81 -9.36 31.74
CA ASN A 5 27.83 -10.31 31.31
C ASN A 5 27.66 -10.60 29.81
N GLU A 6 28.75 -10.66 29.03
CA GLU A 6 28.68 -10.98 27.60
C GLU A 6 27.91 -12.27 27.30
N ALA A 7 27.93 -13.23 28.23
CA ALA A 7 27.14 -14.44 28.16
C ALA A 7 25.63 -14.18 28.24
N GLU A 8 25.18 -13.24 29.07
CA GLU A 8 23.78 -12.83 29.18
C GLU A 8 23.32 -12.10 27.91
N ARG A 9 24.13 -11.17 27.38
CA ARG A 9 23.83 -10.53 26.08
C ARG A 9 23.74 -11.54 24.95
N LYS A 10 24.61 -12.56 24.92
CA LYS A 10 24.55 -13.65 23.93
C LYS A 10 23.28 -14.50 24.11
N LYS A 11 22.87 -14.77 25.35
CA LYS A 11 21.65 -15.52 25.68
C LYS A 11 20.40 -14.74 25.26
N GLU A 12 20.31 -13.46 25.57
CA GLU A 12 19.22 -12.58 25.15
C GLU A 12 19.10 -12.50 23.63
N LYS A 13 20.22 -12.31 22.91
CA LYS A 13 20.23 -12.32 21.45
C LYS A 13 19.71 -13.65 20.87
N ARG A 14 20.05 -14.78 21.49
CA ARG A 14 19.55 -16.10 21.07
C ARG A 14 18.07 -16.27 21.34
N ILE A 15 17.59 -15.82 22.51
CA ILE A 15 16.16 -15.85 22.85
C ILE A 15 15.36 -15.02 21.85
N LYS A 16 15.79 -13.77 21.62
CA LYS A 16 15.15 -12.88 20.65
C LYS A 16 15.11 -13.47 19.24
N ARG A 17 16.22 -14.04 18.77
CA ARG A 17 16.27 -14.71 17.46
C ARG A 17 15.30 -15.90 17.39
N ASN A 18 15.17 -16.66 18.46
CA ASN A 18 14.23 -17.78 18.51
C ASN A 18 12.78 -17.30 18.51
N GLU A 19 12.47 -16.23 19.22
CA GLU A 19 11.15 -15.59 19.21
C GLU A 19 10.80 -15.07 17.80
N ASP A 20 11.73 -14.39 17.12
CA ASP A 20 11.56 -13.93 15.74
C ASP A 20 11.31 -15.11 14.78
N ASN A 21 12.10 -16.18 14.89
CA ASN A 21 11.91 -17.40 14.09
C ASN A 21 10.56 -18.06 14.34
N LEU A 22 10.11 -18.12 15.60
CA LEU A 22 8.80 -18.66 15.96
C LEU A 22 7.68 -17.80 15.37
N ARG A 23 7.82 -16.47 15.41
CA ARG A 23 6.86 -15.54 14.81
C ARG A 23 6.71 -15.80 13.32
N ASP A 24 7.83 -15.84 12.60
CA ASP A 24 7.84 -16.05 11.15
C ASP A 24 7.30 -17.42 10.76
N PHE A 25 7.63 -18.46 11.54
CA PHE A 25 7.07 -19.80 11.36
C PHE A 25 5.54 -19.80 11.52
N TRP A 26 5.02 -19.20 12.59
CA TRP A 26 3.58 -19.13 12.83
C TRP A 26 2.85 -18.31 11.77
N ASP A 27 3.42 -17.18 11.33
CA ASP A 27 2.84 -16.37 10.27
C ASP A 27 2.87 -17.10 8.92
N ASN A 28 3.88 -17.92 8.66
CA ASN A 28 3.91 -18.78 7.47
C ASN A 28 2.82 -19.85 7.51
N VAL A 29 2.64 -20.52 8.66
CA VAL A 29 1.56 -21.51 8.86
C VAL A 29 0.17 -20.88 8.72
N LYS A 30 0.00 -19.65 9.21
CA LYS A 30 -1.26 -18.87 9.11
C LYS A 30 -1.43 -18.13 7.79
N ARG A 31 -0.42 -18.17 6.92
CA ARG A 31 -0.42 -17.46 5.63
C ARG A 31 -1.64 -17.76 4.76
N PRO A 32 -2.16 -18.99 4.63
CA PRO A 32 -3.39 -19.25 3.87
C PRO A 32 -4.69 -18.92 4.62
N ASN A 33 -4.62 -18.54 5.89
CA ASN A 33 -5.81 -18.40 6.73
C ASN A 33 -6.47 -17.02 6.60
N ILE A 34 -7.79 -17.01 6.59
CA ILE A 34 -8.63 -15.82 6.76
C ILE A 34 -9.48 -15.95 8.02
N ARG A 35 -9.81 -14.81 8.62
CA ARG A 35 -10.62 -14.71 9.82
C ARG A 35 -11.88 -13.89 9.51
N ILE A 36 -13.04 -14.49 9.74
CA ILE A 36 -14.33 -13.82 9.62
C ILE A 36 -14.85 -13.49 11.02
N ILE A 37 -15.22 -12.23 11.23
CA ILE A 37 -15.62 -11.66 12.52
C ILE A 37 -17.06 -11.16 12.39
N GLY A 38 -17.91 -11.49 13.37
CA GLY A 38 -19.29 -11.00 13.45
C GLY A 38 -20.37 -11.96 12.94
N VAL A 39 -20.01 -13.19 12.55
CA VAL A 39 -21.01 -14.20 12.13
C VAL A 39 -21.68 -14.82 13.36
N PRO A 40 -23.02 -14.80 13.49
CA PRO A 40 -23.74 -15.42 14.61
C PRO A 40 -23.43 -16.92 14.77
N GLU A 41 -23.47 -17.45 16.00
CA GLU A 41 -23.20 -18.88 16.26
C GLU A 41 -24.34 -19.81 15.81
N GLU A 42 -25.56 -19.29 15.63
CA GLU A 42 -26.72 -20.08 15.18
C GLU A 42 -26.58 -20.58 13.74
N GLU A 43 -25.80 -19.88 12.92
CA GLU A 43 -25.62 -20.22 11.51
C GLU A 43 -24.80 -21.51 11.34
N ASP A 44 -23.88 -21.79 12.27
CA ASP A 44 -23.01 -22.98 12.25
C ASP A 44 -23.81 -24.29 12.35
N LYS A 45 -24.94 -24.26 13.06
CA LYS A 45 -25.82 -25.43 13.23
C LYS A 45 -26.65 -25.71 11.98
N LYS A 46 -26.89 -24.68 11.16
CA LYS A 46 -27.75 -24.76 9.97
C LYS A 46 -26.95 -25.06 8.71
N LYS A 47 -25.72 -24.55 8.62
CA LYS A 47 -24.87 -24.66 7.43
C LYS A 47 -23.40 -24.80 7.85
N GLY A 48 -22.65 -25.67 7.18
CA GLY A 48 -21.20 -25.74 7.36
C GLY A 48 -20.52 -24.40 7.02
N HIS A 49 -19.41 -24.08 7.67
CA HIS A 49 -18.74 -22.78 7.51
C HIS A 49 -18.30 -22.49 6.06
N GLU A 50 -18.11 -23.52 5.23
CA GLU A 50 -17.83 -23.39 3.80
C GLU A 50 -18.96 -22.69 3.05
N LYS A 51 -20.22 -23.08 3.32
CA LYS A 51 -21.40 -22.45 2.73
C LYS A 51 -21.56 -21.00 3.18
N ILE A 52 -21.16 -20.70 4.42
CA ILE A 52 -21.16 -19.31 4.92
C ILE A 52 -20.19 -18.46 4.09
N LEU A 53 -19.00 -18.98 3.77
CA LEU A 53 -18.05 -18.27 2.90
C LEU A 53 -18.60 -18.12 1.47
N GLU A 54 -19.22 -19.15 0.92
CA GLU A 54 -19.89 -19.09 -0.39
C GLU A 54 -20.92 -17.96 -0.44
N GLU A 55 -21.79 -17.88 0.56
CA GLU A 55 -22.82 -16.85 0.66
C GLU A 55 -22.20 -15.45 0.77
N ILE A 56 -21.16 -15.29 1.57
CA ILE A 56 -20.44 -14.01 1.69
C ILE A 56 -19.82 -13.60 0.36
N ILE A 57 -19.21 -14.54 -0.37
CA ILE A 57 -18.58 -14.26 -1.66
C ILE A 57 -19.64 -13.88 -2.70
N VAL A 58 -20.76 -14.60 -2.77
CA VAL A 58 -21.85 -14.29 -3.71
C VAL A 58 -22.50 -12.94 -3.39
N GLU A 59 -22.75 -12.66 -2.10
CA GLU A 59 -23.37 -11.40 -1.64
C GLU A 59 -22.44 -10.20 -1.87
N ASN A 60 -21.12 -10.36 -1.68
CA ASN A 60 -20.19 -9.22 -1.66
C ASN A 60 -19.28 -9.09 -2.86
N PHE A 61 -18.90 -10.20 -3.48
CA PHE A 61 -17.88 -10.26 -4.52
C PHE A 61 -18.39 -11.04 -5.75
N PRO A 62 -19.46 -10.55 -6.43
CA PRO A 62 -20.09 -11.27 -7.54
C PRO A 62 -19.11 -11.54 -8.71
N LYS A 63 -18.05 -10.74 -8.83
CA LYS A 63 -17.00 -10.89 -9.85
C LYS A 63 -16.03 -12.07 -9.59
N MET A 64 -15.99 -12.64 -8.39
CA MET A 64 -14.97 -13.62 -7.99
C MET A 64 -15.30 -15.08 -8.31
N GLY A 65 -16.51 -15.38 -8.80
CA GLY A 65 -16.94 -16.74 -9.10
C GLY A 65 -17.06 -17.64 -7.87
N LYS A 66 -17.83 -18.74 -7.99
CA LYS A 66 -18.01 -19.70 -6.88
C LYS A 66 -16.77 -20.60 -6.63
N GLU A 67 -15.82 -20.62 -7.56
CA GLU A 67 -14.66 -21.52 -7.55
C GLU A 67 -13.73 -21.33 -6.34
N ILE A 68 -13.65 -20.12 -5.79
CA ILE A 68 -12.78 -19.80 -4.65
C ILE A 68 -13.31 -20.48 -3.37
N ALA A 69 -14.62 -20.59 -3.23
CA ALA A 69 -15.26 -21.09 -2.02
C ALA A 69 -15.22 -22.62 -1.91
N THR A 70 -15.18 -23.32 -3.05
CA THR A 70 -14.96 -24.77 -3.15
C THR A 70 -13.52 -25.22 -2.83
N GLN A 71 -12.61 -24.28 -2.55
CA GLN A 71 -11.17 -24.52 -2.35
C GLN A 71 -10.72 -24.27 -0.91
N VAL A 72 -11.58 -24.64 0.05
CA VAL A 72 -11.32 -24.56 1.49
C VAL A 72 -10.72 -25.88 1.98
N GLN A 73 -9.66 -25.80 2.80
CA GLN A 73 -9.02 -26.99 3.41
C GLN A 73 -9.61 -27.31 4.77
N GLU A 74 -9.87 -26.28 5.57
CA GLU A 74 -10.30 -26.43 6.96
C GLU A 74 -11.09 -25.21 7.40
N THR A 75 -12.12 -25.44 8.21
CA THR A 75 -12.88 -24.37 8.85
C THR A 75 -13.13 -24.68 10.31
N GLN A 76 -12.97 -23.69 11.18
CA GLN A 76 -13.25 -23.85 12.60
C GLN A 76 -13.60 -22.53 13.28
N ARG A 77 -14.37 -22.60 14.36
CA ARG A 77 -14.60 -21.45 15.26
C ARG A 77 -13.46 -21.34 16.25
N VAL A 78 -12.87 -20.15 16.36
CA VAL A 78 -11.74 -19.89 17.27
C VAL A 78 -12.15 -18.87 18.33
N PRO A 79 -12.00 -19.18 19.63
CA PRO A 79 -11.53 -20.45 20.21
C PRO A 79 -12.52 -21.62 20.09
N ASN A 80 -12.04 -22.87 20.12
CA ASN A 80 -12.92 -24.06 20.02
C ASN A 80 -13.92 -24.16 21.19
N ARG A 81 -13.53 -23.70 22.38
CA ARG A 81 -14.40 -23.66 23.56
C ARG A 81 -15.16 -22.35 23.63
N ILE A 82 -16.48 -22.44 23.81
CA ILE A 82 -17.34 -21.28 24.06
C ILE A 82 -17.03 -20.73 25.45
N ASN A 83 -16.82 -19.42 25.56
CA ASN A 83 -16.67 -18.75 26.84
C ASN A 83 -18.00 -18.06 27.19
N PRO A 84 -18.73 -18.51 28.22
CA PRO A 84 -20.05 -17.95 28.58
C PRO A 84 -20.02 -16.47 28.97
N ARG A 85 -18.84 -15.92 29.31
CA ARG A 85 -18.68 -14.50 29.70
C ARG A 85 -18.57 -13.55 28.50
N ARG A 86 -18.46 -14.06 27.27
CA ARG A 86 -18.34 -13.24 26.05
C ARG A 86 -19.63 -13.30 25.26
N ASN A 87 -20.29 -12.14 25.14
CA ASN A 87 -21.51 -12.01 24.34
C ASN A 87 -21.23 -11.83 22.84
N ALA A 88 -19.96 -11.60 22.45
CA ALA A 88 -19.58 -11.48 21.05
C ALA A 88 -19.40 -12.87 20.42
N PRO A 89 -19.86 -13.07 19.16
CA PRO A 89 -19.69 -14.34 18.48
C PRO A 89 -18.20 -14.65 18.26
N ARG A 90 -17.84 -15.93 18.35
CA ARG A 90 -16.47 -16.38 18.06
C ARG A 90 -16.11 -16.13 16.61
N HIS A 91 -14.82 -16.00 16.32
CA HIS A 91 -14.37 -15.80 14.94
C HIS A 91 -14.40 -17.13 14.18
N ILE A 92 -14.67 -17.10 12.88
CA ILE A 92 -14.49 -18.25 12.00
C ILE A 92 -13.09 -18.12 11.39
N LEU A 93 -12.28 -19.17 11.53
CA LEU A 93 -11.02 -19.32 10.83
C LEU A 93 -11.24 -20.25 9.64
N ILE A 94 -10.82 -19.80 8.46
CA ILE A 94 -10.88 -20.58 7.23
C ILE A 94 -9.49 -20.67 6.64
N LYS A 95 -9.02 -21.89 6.40
CA LYS A 95 -7.76 -22.17 5.71
C LYS A 95 -8.05 -22.42 4.24
N LEU A 96 -7.48 -21.57 3.36
CA LEU A 96 -7.63 -21.72 1.92
C LEU A 96 -6.52 -22.62 1.35
N THR A 97 -6.82 -23.33 0.26
CA THR A 97 -5.80 -24.14 -0.45
C THR A 97 -4.72 -23.27 -1.10
N LYS A 98 -5.09 -22.09 -1.61
CA LYS A 98 -4.20 -21.17 -2.34
C LYS A 98 -4.12 -19.81 -1.65
N ILE A 99 -2.90 -19.33 -1.42
CA ILE A 99 -2.63 -18.00 -0.86
C ILE A 99 -3.14 -16.89 -1.79
N LYS A 100 -3.10 -17.09 -3.11
CA LYS A 100 -3.63 -16.13 -4.10
C LYS A 100 -5.11 -15.79 -3.85
N HIS A 101 -5.92 -16.78 -3.47
CA HIS A 101 -7.34 -16.58 -3.19
C HIS A 101 -7.55 -15.75 -1.92
N LYS A 102 -6.75 -15.97 -0.88
CA LYS A 102 -6.76 -15.13 0.33
C LYS A 102 -6.50 -13.67 -0.03
N GLU A 103 -5.45 -13.41 -0.82
CA GLU A 103 -5.05 -12.04 -1.18
C GLU A 103 -6.13 -11.34 -2.00
N GLN A 104 -6.75 -12.06 -2.94
CA GLN A 104 -7.89 -11.57 -3.70
C GLN A 104 -9.07 -11.20 -2.79
N ILE A 105 -9.51 -12.11 -1.92
CA ILE A 105 -10.63 -11.86 -0.98
C ILE A 105 -10.33 -10.65 -0.10
N LEU A 106 -9.12 -10.58 0.48
CA LEU A 106 -8.74 -9.46 1.35
C LEU A 106 -8.64 -8.14 0.59
N LYS A 107 -8.21 -8.15 -0.67
CA LYS A 107 -8.18 -6.96 -1.53
C LYS A 107 -9.60 -6.46 -1.80
N ALA A 108 -10.49 -7.33 -2.27
CA ALA A 108 -11.88 -6.96 -2.54
C ALA A 108 -12.64 -6.53 -1.27
N ALA A 109 -12.37 -7.19 -0.15
CA ALA A 109 -12.89 -6.80 1.17
C ALA A 109 -12.51 -5.36 1.55
N ARG A 110 -11.27 -4.94 1.27
CA ARG A 110 -10.79 -3.57 1.53
C ARG A 110 -11.41 -2.56 0.57
N GLU A 111 -11.55 -2.92 -0.70
CA GLU A 111 -12.16 -2.05 -1.73
C GLU A 111 -13.64 -1.77 -1.43
N LYS A 112 -14.39 -2.78 -0.96
CA LYS A 112 -15.82 -2.63 -0.65
C LYS A 112 -16.08 -1.84 0.64
N GLN A 113 -15.14 -1.82 1.59
CA GLN A 113 -15.21 -1.22 2.94
C GLN A 113 -16.29 -1.78 3.87
N GLN A 114 -17.51 -2.06 3.38
CA GLN A 114 -18.62 -2.65 4.12
C GLN A 114 -18.98 -4.03 3.56
N ILE A 115 -18.82 -5.05 4.40
CA ILE A 115 -19.12 -6.45 4.05
C ILE A 115 -20.30 -6.88 4.90
N THR A 116 -21.30 -7.46 4.27
CA THR A 116 -22.50 -7.96 4.96
C THR A 116 -22.66 -9.45 4.75
N HIS A 117 -23.27 -10.12 5.73
CA HIS A 117 -23.78 -11.47 5.58
C HIS A 117 -25.21 -11.48 6.11
N LYS A 118 -26.19 -11.73 5.24
CA LYS A 118 -27.62 -11.69 5.62
C LYS A 118 -28.01 -10.36 6.29
N ARG A 119 -27.53 -9.24 5.75
CA ARG A 119 -27.70 -7.88 6.30
C ARG A 119 -26.99 -7.59 7.63
N ILE A 120 -26.22 -8.53 8.17
CA ILE A 120 -25.39 -8.30 9.36
C ILE A 120 -24.00 -7.82 8.90
N PRO A 121 -23.48 -6.69 9.42
CA PRO A 121 -22.14 -6.24 9.08
C PRO A 121 -21.10 -7.20 9.66
N ILE A 122 -20.21 -7.69 8.80
CA ILE A 122 -19.12 -8.60 9.16
C ILE A 122 -17.78 -7.99 8.76
N ARG A 123 -16.69 -8.52 9.32
CA ARG A 123 -15.32 -8.13 8.95
C ARG A 123 -14.52 -9.35 8.55
N ILE A 124 -13.80 -9.22 7.43
CA ILE A 124 -12.83 -10.23 6.97
C ILE A 124 -11.43 -9.66 7.22
N ALA A 125 -10.61 -10.41 7.95
CA ALA A 125 -9.25 -10.04 8.30
C ALA A 125 -8.26 -11.17 8.02
N ALA A 126 -6.98 -10.83 7.88
CA ALA A 126 -5.92 -11.84 7.86
C ALA A 126 -5.72 -12.42 9.26
N ASP A 127 -5.50 -13.74 9.34
CA ASP A 127 -5.03 -14.37 10.56
C ASP A 127 -3.51 -14.21 10.65
N LEU A 128 -3.04 -13.62 11.75
CA LEU A 128 -1.64 -13.27 11.99
C LEU A 128 -1.26 -13.68 13.42
N SER A 129 0.05 -13.78 13.69
CA SER A 129 0.56 -13.94 15.05
C SER A 129 0.18 -12.75 15.93
N ILE A 130 0.16 -12.98 17.25
CA ILE A 130 -0.16 -11.92 18.20
C ILE A 130 0.92 -10.84 18.16
N GLU A 131 2.19 -11.24 18.05
CA GLU A 131 3.30 -10.29 17.95
C GLU A 131 3.17 -9.43 16.68
N THR A 132 2.84 -10.04 15.54
CA THR A 132 2.63 -9.32 14.28
C THR A 132 1.42 -8.39 14.34
N LEU A 133 0.34 -8.80 15.03
CA LEU A 133 -0.82 -7.94 15.27
C LEU A 133 -0.48 -6.76 16.19
N GLN A 134 0.31 -6.97 17.24
CA GLN A 134 0.78 -5.90 18.13
C GLN A 134 1.68 -4.92 17.40
N ALA A 135 2.70 -5.41 16.70
CA ALA A 135 3.57 -4.59 15.88
C ALA A 135 2.76 -3.75 14.88
N ARG A 136 1.75 -4.34 14.22
CA ARG A 136 0.86 -3.60 13.32
C ARG A 136 0.07 -2.50 14.02
N ARG A 137 -0.39 -2.70 15.26
CA ARG A 137 -1.10 -1.67 16.03
C ARG A 137 -0.17 -0.52 16.42
N GLU A 138 1.02 -0.85 16.93
CA GLU A 138 2.06 0.15 17.23
C GLU A 138 2.39 1.00 16.01
N TRP A 139 2.55 0.35 14.84
CA TRP A 139 2.77 1.04 13.59
C TRP A 139 1.57 1.88 13.14
N GLN A 140 0.34 1.42 13.36
CA GLN A 140 -0.85 2.21 13.06
C GLN A 140 -0.91 3.47 13.92
N ASP A 141 -0.52 3.39 15.19
CA ASP A 141 -0.56 4.56 16.08
C ASP A 141 0.53 5.58 15.70
N ILE A 142 1.72 5.12 15.30
CA ILE A 142 2.80 6.00 14.80
C ILE A 142 2.45 6.66 13.46
N MET A 143 1.70 5.98 12.60
CA MET A 143 1.36 6.48 11.26
C MET A 143 0.08 7.33 11.22
N LYS A 144 -0.54 7.64 12.37
CA LYS A 144 -1.77 8.44 12.41
C LYS A 144 -1.50 9.93 12.38
N GLU A 145 -0.50 10.42 13.11
CA GLU A 145 -0.30 11.85 13.32
C GLU A 145 1.16 12.27 13.10
N ALA A 146 1.36 13.41 12.46
CA ALA A 146 2.67 14.03 12.28
C ALA A 146 2.62 15.51 12.63
N THR A 147 3.81 16.07 12.86
CA THR A 147 4.06 17.50 12.91
C THR A 147 5.30 17.82 12.08
N VAL A 148 5.33 19.00 11.46
CA VAL A 148 6.50 19.53 10.75
C VAL A 148 7.26 20.48 11.68
N ARG A 149 8.57 20.22 11.85
CA ARG A 149 9.49 21.15 12.53
C ARG A 149 10.08 22.11 11.51
N THR A 150 9.75 23.40 11.65
CA THR A 150 10.28 24.48 10.82
C THR A 150 11.32 25.29 11.61
N GLY A 151 12.02 26.22 10.94
CA GLY A 151 12.90 27.18 11.63
C GLY A 151 12.18 28.11 12.62
N HIS A 152 10.85 28.22 12.52
CA HIS A 152 10.00 29.06 13.38
C HIS A 152 9.29 28.28 14.49
N GLY A 153 9.54 26.97 14.61
CA GLY A 153 8.92 26.09 15.60
C GLY A 153 8.24 24.87 15.00
N THR A 154 7.58 24.10 15.87
CA THR A 154 6.84 22.89 15.52
C THR A 154 5.38 23.24 15.22
N THR A 155 4.85 22.74 14.12
CA THR A 155 3.44 22.94 13.72
C THR A 155 2.49 22.08 14.56
N ASP A 156 1.19 22.36 14.49
CA ASP A 156 0.18 21.51 15.14
C ASP A 156 0.18 20.09 14.56
N TRP A 157 -0.27 19.13 15.38
CA TRP A 157 -0.43 17.76 14.95
C TRP A 157 -1.53 17.65 13.88
N PHE A 158 -1.23 16.94 12.79
CA PHE A 158 -2.19 16.65 11.72
C PHE A 158 -2.18 15.16 11.36
N GLN A 159 -3.31 14.67 10.85
CA GLN A 159 -3.45 13.26 10.49
C GLN A 159 -2.70 12.93 9.20
N ILE A 160 -1.92 11.86 9.20
CA ILE A 160 -1.25 11.33 8.01
C ILE A 160 -2.21 10.37 7.31
N GLY A 161 -2.64 10.72 6.10
CA GLY A 161 -3.48 9.84 5.27
C GLY A 161 -2.69 8.89 4.39
N LYS A 162 -1.81 9.43 3.55
CA LYS A 162 -0.98 8.68 2.58
C LYS A 162 0.42 9.27 2.56
N GLY A 163 1.45 8.42 2.53
CA GLY A 163 2.82 8.87 2.42
C GLY A 163 3.84 7.82 2.85
N VAL A 164 5.10 8.13 2.61
CA VAL A 164 6.25 7.36 3.12
C VAL A 164 6.86 8.10 4.31
N ARG A 165 7.33 7.36 5.32
CA ARG A 165 7.90 7.96 6.53
C ARG A 165 9.23 8.65 6.20
N GLN A 166 9.37 9.94 6.51
CA GLN A 166 10.65 10.63 6.37
C GLN A 166 11.73 9.97 7.23
N SER A 167 12.96 9.96 6.73
CA SER A 167 14.14 9.33 7.38
C SER A 167 14.07 7.81 7.57
N CYS A 168 13.10 7.12 6.96
CA CYS A 168 13.11 5.67 6.92
C CYS A 168 13.95 5.17 5.74
N ILE A 169 14.86 4.23 6.01
CA ILE A 169 15.79 3.64 5.03
C ILE A 169 15.05 2.97 3.85
N LEU A 170 13.84 2.47 4.09
CA LEU A 170 13.02 1.82 3.06
C LEU A 170 12.14 2.79 2.27
N SER A 171 11.92 4.02 2.76
CA SER A 171 11.03 4.98 2.10
C SER A 171 11.43 5.31 0.66
N PRO A 172 12.73 5.52 0.33
CA PRO A 172 13.14 5.74 -1.05
C PRO A 172 12.81 4.55 -1.96
N CYS A 173 13.07 3.32 -1.52
CA CYS A 173 12.77 2.11 -2.30
C CYS A 173 11.27 1.94 -2.53
N LEU A 174 10.45 2.19 -1.50
CA LEU A 174 9.00 2.11 -1.60
C LEU A 174 8.46 3.19 -2.56
N PHE A 175 8.94 4.42 -2.45
CA PHE A 175 8.56 5.51 -3.34
C PHE A 175 8.92 5.18 -4.80
N ASN A 176 10.12 4.68 -5.06
CA ASN A 176 10.56 4.27 -6.40
C ASN A 176 9.67 3.14 -6.97
N LEU A 177 9.25 2.18 -6.14
CA LEU A 177 8.33 1.12 -6.57
C LEU A 177 6.96 1.68 -6.99
N TYR A 178 6.43 2.65 -6.23
CA TYR A 178 5.19 3.33 -6.57
C TYR A 178 5.33 4.20 -7.83
N ALA A 179 6.43 4.94 -7.96
CA ALA A 179 6.72 5.72 -9.16
C ALA A 179 6.79 4.82 -10.40
N GLU A 180 7.47 3.67 -10.30
CA GLU A 180 7.53 2.68 -11.38
C GLU A 180 6.14 2.13 -11.75
N TYR A 181 5.32 1.81 -10.75
CA TYR A 181 3.94 1.36 -10.96
C TYR A 181 3.10 2.40 -11.72
N ILE A 182 3.21 3.68 -11.36
CA ILE A 182 2.50 4.78 -12.03
C ILE A 182 2.96 4.90 -13.48
N MET A 183 4.28 4.91 -13.72
CA MET A 183 4.82 5.10 -15.07
C MET A 183 4.41 3.97 -16.03
N ARG A 184 4.39 2.72 -15.54
CA ARG A 184 3.91 1.57 -16.32
C ARG A 184 2.42 1.65 -16.63
N ASN A 185 1.61 2.01 -15.64
CA ASN A 185 0.16 2.12 -15.86
C ASN A 185 -0.21 3.33 -16.73
N ALA A 186 0.61 4.39 -16.71
CA ALA A 186 0.44 5.54 -17.60
C ALA A 186 0.70 5.19 -19.08
N GLY A 187 1.19 3.98 -19.37
CA GLY A 187 1.45 3.51 -20.72
C GLY A 187 2.51 4.33 -21.44
N LEU A 188 3.52 4.80 -20.69
CA LEU A 188 4.62 5.59 -21.24
C LEU A 188 5.51 4.74 -22.14
N GLU A 189 5.74 3.46 -21.85
CA GLU A 189 6.56 2.60 -22.69
C GLU A 189 5.93 2.36 -24.08
N GLU A 190 4.59 2.26 -24.14
CA GLU A 190 3.83 2.07 -25.38
C GLU A 190 3.49 3.40 -26.08
N ALA A 191 3.76 4.54 -25.45
CA ALA A 191 3.43 5.83 -26.01
C ALA A 191 4.25 6.13 -27.27
N GLN A 192 3.56 6.54 -28.33
CA GLN A 192 4.20 7.09 -29.53
C GLN A 192 4.78 8.49 -29.30
N ALA A 193 4.69 9.06 -28.10
CA ALA A 193 5.24 10.37 -27.72
C ALA A 193 6.65 10.22 -27.08
N GLY A 194 7.57 11.14 -27.38
CA GLY A 194 8.97 11.07 -26.93
C GLY A 194 10.01 11.43 -27.97
N ILE A 195 11.25 11.69 -27.53
CA ILE A 195 12.37 12.08 -28.39
C ILE A 195 13.12 10.84 -28.90
N LYS A 196 13.42 10.80 -30.19
CA LYS A 196 14.23 9.72 -30.78
C LYS A 196 15.73 9.97 -30.59
N ILE A 197 16.38 9.15 -29.78
CA ILE A 197 17.84 9.16 -29.53
C ILE A 197 18.42 7.80 -29.89
N ALA A 198 19.41 7.78 -30.79
CA ALA A 198 20.09 6.54 -31.23
C ALA A 198 19.14 5.40 -31.64
N GLY A 199 18.03 5.75 -32.31
CA GLY A 199 17.01 4.78 -32.76
C GLY A 199 16.05 4.29 -31.67
N ARG A 200 16.21 4.73 -30.42
CA ARG A 200 15.29 4.46 -29.30
C ARG A 200 14.46 5.71 -29.01
N LYS A 201 13.23 5.49 -28.57
CA LYS A 201 12.34 6.57 -28.15
C LYS A 201 12.45 6.75 -26.64
N ILE A 202 12.77 7.95 -26.19
CA ILE A 202 12.93 8.29 -24.77
C ILE A 202 11.93 9.39 -24.45
N ASN A 203 11.05 9.13 -23.49
CA ASN A 203 10.01 10.07 -23.09
C ASN A 203 10.03 10.44 -21.61
N ASN A 204 10.80 9.73 -20.80
CA ASN A 204 10.98 10.07 -19.40
C ASN A 204 12.42 9.83 -18.93
N LEU A 205 12.89 10.70 -18.04
CA LEU A 205 14.09 10.53 -17.23
C LEU A 205 13.71 10.73 -15.77
N ARG A 206 14.22 9.89 -14.88
CA ARG A 206 13.82 9.85 -13.48
C ARG A 206 15.05 9.84 -12.59
N TYR A 207 15.10 10.77 -11.65
CA TYR A 207 16.17 10.85 -10.66
C TYR A 207 15.59 11.22 -9.30
N ALA A 208 15.76 10.34 -8.32
CA ALA A 208 15.16 10.49 -6.99
C ALA A 208 13.64 10.79 -7.07
N ASP A 209 13.21 11.93 -6.56
CA ASP A 209 11.83 12.44 -6.60
C ASP A 209 11.50 13.28 -7.84
N ASP A 210 12.48 13.58 -8.70
CA ASP A 210 12.29 14.34 -9.94
C ASP A 210 12.01 13.44 -11.15
N THR A 211 11.01 13.84 -11.94
CA THR A 211 10.70 13.21 -13.22
C THR A 211 10.69 14.25 -14.32
N ILE A 212 11.44 13.98 -15.38
CA ILE A 212 11.45 14.77 -16.62
C ILE A 212 10.62 14.01 -17.64
N LEU A 213 9.65 14.68 -18.26
CA LEU A 213 8.96 14.19 -19.44
C LEU A 213 9.49 14.92 -20.67
N MET A 214 9.62 14.19 -21.77
CA MET A 214 10.18 14.71 -23.02
C MET A 214 9.33 14.25 -24.19
N ALA A 215 9.12 15.15 -25.15
CA ALA A 215 8.39 14.87 -26.38
C ALA A 215 8.86 15.80 -27.51
N GLU A 216 8.49 15.49 -28.76
CA GLU A 216 8.86 16.28 -29.93
C GLU A 216 7.89 17.45 -30.18
N SER A 217 6.67 17.39 -29.61
CA SER A 217 5.65 18.45 -29.71
C SER A 217 5.04 18.81 -28.36
N GLU A 218 4.45 20.01 -28.28
CA GLU A 218 3.75 20.49 -27.10
C GLU A 218 2.56 19.58 -26.76
N GLU A 219 1.81 19.14 -27.77
CA GLU A 219 0.63 18.28 -27.63
C GLU A 219 0.99 16.90 -27.08
N GLU A 220 2.09 16.31 -27.57
CA GLU A 220 2.61 15.06 -27.05
C GLU A 220 3.02 15.19 -25.58
N LEU A 221 3.71 16.29 -25.23
CA LEU A 221 4.12 16.53 -23.85
C LEU A 221 2.91 16.71 -22.91
N LYS A 222 1.87 17.45 -23.34
CA LYS A 222 0.60 17.57 -22.61
C LYS A 222 -0.01 16.19 -22.37
N SER A 223 -0.07 15.36 -23.41
CA SER A 223 -0.65 14.03 -23.33
C SER A 223 0.08 13.16 -22.30
N LEU A 224 1.41 13.15 -22.33
CA LEU A 224 2.22 12.40 -21.36
C LEU A 224 2.00 12.89 -19.93
N LEU A 225 2.00 14.21 -19.72
CA LEU A 225 1.79 14.80 -18.40
C LEU A 225 0.41 14.47 -17.83
N MET A 226 -0.63 14.55 -18.66
CA MET A 226 -2.00 14.21 -18.24
C MET A 226 -2.16 12.73 -17.87
N LYS A 227 -1.53 11.81 -18.61
CA LYS A 227 -1.52 10.38 -18.27
C LYS A 227 -0.85 10.12 -16.93
N VAL A 228 0.33 10.71 -16.71
CA VAL A 228 1.06 10.58 -15.44
C VAL A 228 0.25 11.18 -14.29
N LYS A 229 -0.39 12.33 -14.50
CA LYS A 229 -1.26 12.97 -13.51
C LYS A 229 -2.41 12.05 -13.11
N GLU A 230 -3.16 11.53 -14.08
CA GLU A 230 -4.34 10.69 -13.82
C GLU A 230 -3.96 9.42 -13.04
N GLU A 231 -2.87 8.74 -13.42
CA GLU A 231 -2.39 7.56 -12.70
C GLU A 231 -1.81 7.89 -11.32
N SER A 232 -1.17 9.06 -11.17
CA SER A 232 -0.67 9.54 -9.87
C SER A 232 -1.81 9.80 -8.88
N GLU A 233 -2.90 10.40 -9.34
CA GLU A 233 -4.07 10.70 -8.50
C GLU A 233 -4.74 9.44 -7.96
N LYS A 234 -4.79 8.36 -8.76
CA LYS A 234 -5.31 7.04 -8.35
C LYS A 234 -4.58 6.48 -7.14
N VAL A 235 -3.28 6.73 -7.02
CA VAL A 235 -2.47 6.32 -5.86
C VAL A 235 -2.37 7.39 -4.77
N GLY A 236 -2.98 8.56 -4.98
CA GLY A 236 -3.02 9.66 -4.02
C GLY A 236 -1.79 10.57 -4.04
N LEU A 237 -1.05 10.59 -5.15
CA LEU A 237 -0.02 11.58 -5.41
C LEU A 237 -0.62 12.71 -6.26
N LYS A 238 -0.26 13.95 -5.94
CA LYS A 238 -0.67 15.14 -6.70
C LYS A 238 0.56 15.80 -7.27
N LEU A 239 0.51 16.15 -8.55
CA LEU A 239 1.52 16.98 -9.17
C LEU A 239 1.43 18.39 -8.60
N ASN A 240 2.58 18.95 -8.23
CA ASN A 240 2.67 20.34 -7.82
C ASN A 240 2.96 21.19 -9.06
N ILE A 241 1.92 21.82 -9.61
CA ILE A 241 2.00 22.59 -10.85
C ILE A 241 2.96 23.78 -10.68
N GLN A 242 2.93 24.47 -9.53
CA GLN A 242 3.83 25.58 -9.22
C GLN A 242 5.32 25.19 -9.25
N LYS A 243 5.64 23.96 -8.86
CA LYS A 243 7.01 23.41 -8.93
C LYS A 243 7.36 22.80 -10.27
N THR A 244 6.38 22.55 -11.13
CA THR A 244 6.62 21.96 -12.46
C THR A 244 7.08 23.05 -13.42
N LYS A 245 8.11 22.76 -14.21
CA LYS A 245 8.71 23.69 -15.17
C LYS A 245 8.71 23.08 -16.57
N ILE A 246 8.59 23.93 -17.59
CA ILE A 246 8.68 23.53 -19.00
C ILE A 246 9.89 24.20 -19.62
N MET A 247 10.58 23.45 -20.47
CA MET A 247 11.66 23.93 -21.30
C MET A 247 11.42 23.45 -22.73
N ALA A 248 11.58 24.32 -23.73
CA ALA A 248 11.54 23.93 -25.13
C ALA A 248 12.53 24.75 -25.96
N SER A 249 12.94 24.18 -27.08
CA SER A 249 13.83 24.84 -28.05
C SER A 249 13.08 25.78 -29.01
N GLY A 250 11.75 25.74 -29.03
CA GLY A 250 10.90 26.57 -29.89
C GLY A 250 9.97 27.48 -29.07
N PRO A 251 9.20 28.38 -29.73
CA PRO A 251 8.22 29.20 -29.04
C PRO A 251 7.18 28.31 -28.33
N ILE A 252 6.96 28.56 -27.05
CA ILE A 252 5.98 27.84 -26.22
C ILE A 252 4.76 28.74 -26.02
N THR A 253 3.57 28.18 -26.20
CA THR A 253 2.34 28.87 -25.81
C THR A 253 2.12 28.73 -24.30
N SER A 254 1.53 29.74 -23.66
CA SER A 254 1.26 29.68 -22.22
C SER A 254 0.47 28.42 -21.86
N TRP A 255 1.04 27.56 -21.01
CA TRP A 255 0.39 26.34 -20.51
C TRP A 255 -0.41 26.62 -19.26
N GLU A 256 -1.65 26.15 -19.24
CA GLU A 256 -2.47 26.08 -18.04
C GLU A 256 -2.84 24.63 -17.73
N ILE A 257 -2.64 24.24 -16.48
CA ILE A 257 -3.06 22.94 -15.94
C ILE A 257 -3.85 23.22 -14.67
N ASP A 258 -5.10 22.77 -14.62
CA ASP A 258 -6.04 23.06 -13.52
C ASP A 258 -6.25 24.55 -13.22
N GLY A 259 -6.09 25.41 -14.23
CA GLY A 259 -6.19 26.87 -14.08
C GLY A 259 -4.95 27.52 -13.46
N GLU A 260 -3.87 26.78 -13.23
CA GLU A 260 -2.56 27.32 -12.86
C GLU A 260 -1.64 27.37 -14.09
N THR A 261 -1.02 28.53 -14.33
CA THR A 261 -0.04 28.70 -15.42
C THR A 261 1.28 28.02 -15.06
N VAL A 262 1.79 27.17 -15.95
CA VAL A 262 3.07 26.48 -15.76
C VAL A 262 4.22 27.40 -16.15
N GLU A 263 5.24 27.52 -15.29
CA GLU A 263 6.39 28.38 -15.57
C GLU A 263 7.25 27.80 -16.70
N THR A 264 7.55 28.65 -17.68
CA THR A 264 8.47 28.35 -18.79
C THR A 264 9.85 28.90 -18.48
N MET A 265 10.89 28.06 -18.60
CA MET A 265 12.27 28.44 -18.34
C MET A 265 13.12 28.34 -19.61
N SER A 266 14.07 29.27 -19.76
CA SER A 266 15.08 29.22 -20.83
C SER A 266 16.23 28.27 -20.49
N ASP A 267 16.55 28.14 -19.20
CA ASP A 267 17.69 27.37 -18.69
C ASP A 267 17.32 26.67 -17.37
N PHE A 268 17.83 25.46 -17.17
CA PHE A 268 17.63 24.70 -15.93
C PHE A 268 18.92 24.01 -15.49
N PHE A 269 19.34 24.25 -14.25
CA PHE A 269 20.54 23.64 -13.67
C PHE A 269 20.18 22.42 -12.82
N TRP A 270 20.69 21.25 -13.20
CA TRP A 270 20.56 20.03 -12.42
C TRP A 270 21.68 19.96 -11.36
N GLY A 271 21.37 20.31 -10.11
CA GLY A 271 22.29 20.21 -8.97
C GLY A 271 22.24 21.42 -8.02
N LEU A 272 22.56 21.19 -6.73
CA LEU A 272 22.65 22.24 -5.72
C LEU A 272 23.64 23.34 -6.17
N PRO A 273 23.24 24.62 -6.23
CA PRO A 273 24.12 25.68 -6.74
C PRO A 273 25.30 26.05 -5.83
N ASN A 274 25.43 25.49 -4.63
CA ASN A 274 26.40 25.99 -3.65
C ASN A 274 27.17 24.89 -2.92
N HIS A 275 28.50 24.96 -3.08
CA HIS A 275 29.58 24.39 -2.27
C HIS A 275 29.80 22.88 -2.26
N CYS A 276 30.69 22.43 -3.15
CA CYS A 276 31.73 21.48 -2.76
C CYS A 276 32.79 22.23 -1.93
N ARG A 277 32.87 21.93 -0.63
CA ARG A 277 34.14 21.91 0.11
C ARG A 277 34.18 20.58 0.86
N TRP A 278 35.31 19.89 0.70
CA TRP A 278 35.64 18.60 1.32
C TRP A 278 35.41 18.61 2.83
#